data_AF-A0A6M0AIY4-F1
#
_entry.id   AF-A0A6M0AIY4-F1
#
_cell.length_a   1.000
_cell.length_b   1.000
_cell.length_c   1.000
_cell.angle_alpha   90.00
_cell.angle_beta   90.00
_cell.angle_gamma   90.00
#
_symmetry.space_group_name_H-M   'P 1'
#
loop_
_entity.id
_entity.type
_entity.pdbx_description
1 polymer ?
#
loop_
_entity_poly.entity_id
_entity_poly.type
_entity_poly.pdbx_seq_one_letter_code
_entity_poly.pdbx_strand_id
1 'polypeptide(L)'
;DDQFSYIIAAAQHKKDIIKLVQSILESLSQTIVLDDQEVFITASIGIAIYPRDGEDVEQLLNHANQGMLEAKRHGGDQYQFYTSALNVNSSNHLTLQSSLRYALEREEFQVYYQPQISLETGKIVGAEALLRWHHPELGLVPPAKFIPIAEETGLILSIGEWVLQQACQQAKLWQNDGFTSFRIAVNLSGRQFNKPEFYHNLVKILQSTELTYRTLELELTESILVKNTETAIRQLNELKNLGLEIAIDDFGTGYSSLSYLQQFPFDVLKIDQCFVRNIVHKPNQAAITKAIIQMAKSLNLQLIAEGVETQEEFAFIYSHKCDRVQGHLISRALPAPEFKRLLNSGIGFPLPQVN
;
A
#
# COMPACT_ATOMS: atom_id res chain seq x y z
N ASP A 1 32.13 -1.47 -2.77
CA ASP A 1 31.08 -1.93 -1.84
C ASP A 1 30.78 -0.89 -0.81
N ASP A 2 29.50 -0.81 -0.42
CA ASP A 2 28.92 0.09 0.57
C ASP A 2 28.67 -0.60 1.92
N GLN A 3 29.31 -1.76 2.14
CA GLN A 3 29.11 -2.59 3.32
C GLN A 3 30.32 -2.51 4.26
N PHE A 4 30.04 -2.27 5.53
CA PHE A 4 31.03 -2.18 6.59
C PHE A 4 30.61 -3.07 7.76
N SER A 5 31.59 -3.62 8.48
CA SER A 5 31.37 -4.42 9.69
C SER A 5 32.10 -3.80 10.88
N TYR A 6 31.46 -3.80 12.04
CA TYR A 6 32.00 -3.24 13.27
C TYR A 6 31.87 -4.26 14.42
N ILE A 7 32.96 -4.47 15.17
CA ILE A 7 33.00 -5.42 16.30
C ILE A 7 33.15 -4.65 17.60
N ILE A 8 32.28 -4.91 18.57
CA ILE A 8 32.30 -4.27 19.90
C ILE A 8 32.73 -5.32 20.94
N ALA A 9 33.97 -5.23 21.41
CA ALA A 9 34.55 -6.25 22.30
C ALA A 9 34.14 -6.13 23.79
N ALA A 10 33.48 -5.04 24.21
CA ALA A 10 33.27 -4.74 25.64
C ALA A 10 31.94 -4.03 25.95
N ALA A 11 30.83 -4.44 25.33
CA ALA A 11 29.51 -3.93 25.72
C ALA A 11 29.00 -4.67 26.97
N GLN A 12 28.91 -3.98 28.11
CA GLN A 12 28.39 -4.58 29.35
C GLN A 12 26.86 -4.70 29.33
N HIS A 13 26.18 -3.76 28.65
CA HIS A 13 24.72 -3.76 28.55
C HIS A 13 24.23 -3.45 27.13
N LYS A 14 23.05 -3.99 26.78
CA LYS A 14 22.37 -3.71 25.50
C LYS A 14 22.21 -2.20 25.21
N LYS A 15 22.06 -1.38 26.27
CA LYS A 15 21.95 0.08 26.17
C LYS A 15 23.21 0.72 25.59
N ASP A 16 24.37 0.16 25.84
CA ASP A 16 25.65 0.71 25.35
C ASP A 16 25.78 0.49 23.83
N ILE A 17 25.33 -0.66 23.37
CA ILE A 17 25.24 -0.99 21.94
C ILE A 17 24.28 -0.03 21.23
N ILE A 18 23.09 0.20 21.80
CA ILE A 18 22.10 1.11 21.23
C ILE A 18 22.66 2.53 21.11
N LYS A 19 23.29 3.05 22.17
CA LYS A 19 23.88 4.39 22.17
C LYS A 19 24.94 4.55 21.08
N LEU A 20 25.82 3.57 20.93
CA LEU A 20 26.85 3.61 19.90
C LEU A 20 26.24 3.59 18.50
N VAL A 21 25.30 2.69 18.25
CA VAL A 21 24.64 2.55 16.94
C VAL A 21 23.86 3.81 16.56
N GLN A 22 23.16 4.42 17.53
CA GLN A 22 22.51 5.72 17.33
C GLN A 22 23.52 6.81 16.98
N SER A 23 24.63 6.88 17.71
CA SER A 23 25.69 7.86 17.40
C SER A 23 26.29 7.67 16.00
N ILE A 24 26.40 6.43 15.51
CA ILE A 24 26.86 6.15 14.14
C ILE A 24 25.84 6.66 13.12
N LEU A 25 24.55 6.34 13.30
CA LEU A 25 23.48 6.82 12.40
C LEU A 25 23.42 8.34 12.38
N GLU A 26 23.45 8.99 13.55
CA GLU A 26 23.48 10.44 13.68
C GLU A 26 24.67 11.05 12.95
N SER A 27 25.87 10.46 13.08
CA SER A 27 27.07 10.96 12.40
C SER A 27 26.98 10.81 10.88
N LEU A 28 26.37 9.72 10.38
CA LEU A 28 26.22 9.49 8.94
C LEU A 28 25.12 10.35 8.32
N SER A 29 24.10 10.72 9.10
CA SER A 29 23.02 11.61 8.68
C SER A 29 23.45 13.07 8.49
N GLN A 30 24.67 13.43 8.91
CA GLN A 30 25.22 14.77 8.71
C GLN A 30 25.59 15.01 7.25
N THR A 31 25.40 16.24 6.79
CA THR A 31 25.77 16.66 5.43
C THR A 31 27.28 16.51 5.19
N ILE A 32 27.63 15.84 4.09
CA ILE A 32 29.01 15.71 3.64
C ILE A 32 29.20 16.63 2.44
N VAL A 33 30.24 17.47 2.47
CA VAL A 33 30.60 18.33 1.34
C VAL A 33 31.65 17.61 0.48
N LEU A 34 31.28 17.31 -0.76
CA LEU A 34 32.15 16.71 -1.77
C LEU A 34 32.15 17.62 -3.00
N ASP A 35 33.32 18.15 -3.40
CA ASP A 35 33.48 19.04 -4.55
C ASP A 35 32.45 20.19 -4.59
N ASP A 36 32.29 20.88 -3.45
CA ASP A 36 31.31 21.97 -3.23
C ASP A 36 29.83 21.57 -3.39
N GLN A 37 29.51 20.26 -3.37
CA GLN A 37 28.15 19.73 -3.32
C GLN A 37 27.85 19.08 -1.98
N GLU A 38 26.66 19.37 -1.45
CA GLU A 38 26.13 18.73 -0.25
C GLU A 38 25.53 17.36 -0.58
N VAL A 39 26.02 16.32 0.10
CA VAL A 39 25.57 14.93 -0.06
C VAL A 39 25.07 14.41 1.28
N PHE A 40 23.92 13.74 1.24
CA PHE A 40 23.32 13.05 2.37
C PHE A 40 23.47 11.54 2.18
N ILE A 41 23.96 10.86 3.21
CA ILE A 41 24.01 9.40 3.25
C ILE A 41 23.18 8.90 4.42
N THR A 42 22.58 7.73 4.25
CA THR A 42 21.88 7.01 5.31
C THR A 42 22.48 5.63 5.47
N ALA A 43 22.30 5.01 6.62
CA ALA A 43 22.78 3.66 6.88
C ALA A 43 21.72 2.79 7.52
N SER A 44 21.72 1.51 7.16
CA SER A 44 20.93 0.49 7.86
C SER A 44 21.89 -0.42 8.59
N ILE A 45 21.66 -0.66 9.87
CA ILE A 45 22.60 -1.38 10.73
C ILE A 45 21.92 -2.63 11.29
N GLY A 46 22.55 -3.78 11.12
CA GLY A 46 22.13 -5.02 11.74
C GLY A 46 23.05 -5.43 12.88
N ILE A 47 22.47 -5.91 13.98
CA ILE A 47 23.20 -6.17 15.23
C ILE A 47 23.00 -7.62 15.65
N ALA A 48 24.09 -8.38 15.75
CA ALA A 48 24.12 -9.70 16.39
C ALA A 48 25.00 -9.67 17.66
N ILE A 49 24.59 -10.40 18.69
CA ILE A 49 25.22 -10.42 20.01
C ILE A 49 25.80 -11.81 20.29
N TYR A 50 27.12 -11.91 20.48
CA TYR A 50 27.74 -13.10 21.03
C TYR A 50 27.49 -13.22 22.55
N PRO A 51 27.26 -14.43 23.10
CA PRO A 51 27.04 -15.71 22.41
C PRO A 51 25.56 -15.96 22.03
N ARG A 52 24.66 -15.03 22.36
CA ARG A 52 23.20 -15.20 22.23
C ARG A 52 22.74 -15.51 20.80
N ASP A 53 23.33 -14.81 19.84
CA ASP A 53 22.93 -14.79 18.43
C ASP A 53 23.92 -15.57 17.56
N GLY A 54 24.79 -16.40 18.14
CA GLY A 54 25.79 -17.18 17.40
C GLY A 54 27.06 -17.38 18.21
N GLU A 55 27.69 -18.54 18.04
CA GLU A 55 28.90 -18.92 18.78
C GLU A 55 30.17 -18.80 17.94
N ASP A 56 30.04 -18.62 16.62
CA ASP A 56 31.14 -18.39 15.69
C ASP A 56 30.95 -17.10 14.87
N VAL A 57 32.06 -16.63 14.27
CA VAL A 57 32.10 -15.36 13.53
C VAL A 57 31.21 -15.39 12.29
N GLU A 58 31.13 -16.53 11.60
CA GLU A 58 30.36 -16.66 10.36
C GLU A 58 28.86 -16.55 10.65
N GLN A 59 28.39 -17.23 11.72
CA GLN A 59 27.02 -17.10 12.22
C GLN A 59 26.68 -15.67 12.64
N LEU A 60 27.57 -15.03 13.41
CA LEU A 60 27.33 -13.66 13.89
C LEU A 60 27.27 -12.65 12.75
N LEU A 61 28.15 -12.77 11.75
CA LEU A 61 28.13 -11.90 10.56
C LEU A 61 26.86 -12.13 9.74
N ASN A 62 26.46 -13.39 9.53
CA ASN A 62 25.24 -13.71 8.80
C ASN A 62 23.99 -13.16 9.51
N HIS A 63 23.89 -13.34 10.82
CA HIS A 63 22.77 -12.84 11.62
C HIS A 63 22.75 -11.30 11.72
N ALA A 64 23.91 -10.65 11.80
CA ALA A 64 24.00 -9.19 11.71
C ALA A 64 23.52 -8.72 10.33
N ASN A 65 23.94 -9.37 9.25
CA ASN A 65 23.49 -9.04 7.91
C ASN A 65 21.96 -9.18 7.75
N GLN A 66 21.34 -10.21 8.35
CA GLN A 66 19.88 -10.34 8.37
C GLN A 66 19.19 -9.19 9.10
N GLY A 67 19.71 -8.78 10.26
CA GLY A 67 19.22 -7.59 10.96
C GLY A 67 19.31 -6.33 10.10
N MET A 68 20.39 -6.18 9.33
CA MET A 68 20.62 -5.04 8.44
C MET A 68 19.60 -5.00 7.29
N LEU A 69 19.33 -6.16 6.66
CA LEU A 69 18.31 -6.28 5.63
C LEU A 69 16.92 -5.95 6.17
N GLU A 70 16.60 -6.38 7.39
CA GLU A 70 15.34 -6.05 8.03
C GLU A 70 15.20 -4.56 8.36
N ALA A 71 16.29 -3.90 8.75
CA ALA A 71 16.33 -2.45 8.88
C ALA A 71 16.09 -1.75 7.53
N LYS A 72 16.62 -2.28 6.42
CA LYS A 72 16.32 -1.76 5.07
C LYS A 72 14.84 -1.93 4.70
N ARG A 73 14.21 -3.06 5.03
CA ARG A 73 12.78 -3.30 4.78
C ARG A 73 11.86 -2.37 5.56
N HIS A 74 12.23 -1.97 6.78
CA HIS A 74 11.45 -1.05 7.60
C HIS A 74 11.62 0.44 7.22
N GLY A 75 12.15 0.73 6.03
CA GLY A 75 12.34 2.10 5.53
C GLY A 75 13.79 2.61 5.57
N GLY A 76 14.74 1.78 6.02
CA GLY A 76 16.14 2.18 6.12
C GLY A 76 16.42 3.15 7.26
N ASP A 77 17.61 3.76 7.24
CA ASP A 77 18.08 4.76 8.22
C ASP A 77 17.85 4.41 9.70
N GLN A 78 18.03 3.12 10.02
CA GLN A 78 17.72 2.58 11.34
C GLN A 78 18.57 1.37 11.65
N TYR A 79 18.42 0.86 12.87
CA TYR A 79 19.06 -0.37 13.28
C TYR A 79 18.06 -1.45 13.65
N GLN A 80 18.44 -2.71 13.45
CA GLN A 80 17.71 -3.85 13.98
C GLN A 80 18.60 -4.86 14.66
N PHE A 81 18.11 -5.37 15.79
CA PHE A 81 18.71 -6.52 16.44
C PHE A 81 18.27 -7.78 15.73
N TYR A 82 19.21 -8.69 15.55
CA TYR A 82 18.89 -10.04 15.14
C TYR A 82 17.97 -10.70 16.19
N THR A 83 16.96 -11.40 15.70
CA THR A 83 16.11 -12.28 16.51
C THR A 83 15.94 -13.61 15.77
N SER A 84 15.81 -14.73 16.47
CA SER A 84 15.63 -16.05 15.84
C SER A 84 14.38 -16.14 14.96
N ALA A 85 13.39 -15.26 15.15
CA ALA A 85 12.27 -15.08 14.24
C ALA A 85 12.69 -14.63 12.82
N LEU A 86 13.82 -13.92 12.68
CA LEU A 86 14.37 -13.51 11.39
C LEU A 86 14.91 -14.69 10.56
N ASN A 87 15.49 -15.71 11.21
CA ASN A 87 15.95 -16.92 10.52
C ASN A 87 14.78 -17.73 9.96
N VAL A 88 13.69 -17.85 10.72
CA VAL A 88 12.43 -18.50 10.26
C VAL A 88 11.79 -17.70 9.12
N ASN A 89 11.88 -16.37 9.16
CA ASN A 89 11.38 -15.51 8.09
C ASN A 89 12.22 -15.61 6.81
N SER A 90 13.54 -15.84 6.91
CA SER A 90 14.45 -15.89 5.76
C SER A 90 14.24 -17.14 4.89
N SER A 91 14.13 -18.32 5.51
CA SER A 91 13.82 -19.57 4.77
C SER A 91 12.41 -19.53 4.18
N ASN A 92 11.43 -19.04 4.94
CA ASN A 92 10.06 -18.86 4.46
C ASN A 92 9.99 -17.86 3.29
N HIS A 93 10.81 -16.81 3.28
CA HIS A 93 10.85 -15.82 2.22
C HIS A 93 11.37 -16.41 0.90
N LEU A 94 12.44 -17.20 0.93
CA LEU A 94 12.98 -17.88 -0.26
C LEU A 94 11.97 -18.89 -0.83
N THR A 95 11.32 -19.68 0.03
CA THR A 95 10.25 -20.60 -0.39
C THR A 95 9.09 -19.82 -1.01
N LEU A 96 8.64 -18.75 -0.36
CA LEU A 96 7.54 -17.92 -0.85
C LEU A 96 7.88 -17.28 -2.19
N GLN A 97 9.09 -16.77 -2.36
CA GLN A 97 9.59 -16.22 -3.63
C GLN A 97 9.61 -17.27 -4.74
N SER A 98 10.08 -18.49 -4.45
CA SER A 98 10.11 -19.58 -5.42
C SER A 98 8.69 -19.99 -5.86
N SER A 99 7.76 -20.13 -4.91
CA SER A 99 6.36 -20.44 -5.21
C SER A 99 5.68 -19.32 -5.99
N LEU A 100 5.91 -18.06 -5.62
CA LEU A 100 5.27 -16.88 -6.23
C LEU A 100 5.56 -16.78 -7.73
N ARG A 101 6.75 -17.23 -8.17
CA ARG A 101 7.14 -17.26 -9.59
C ARG A 101 6.18 -18.07 -10.45
N TYR A 102 5.61 -19.16 -9.91
CA TYR A 102 4.71 -20.05 -10.62
C TYR A 102 3.23 -19.83 -10.25
N ALA A 103 2.94 -18.98 -9.26
CA ALA A 103 1.60 -18.80 -8.73
C ALA A 103 0.57 -18.38 -9.80
N LEU A 104 0.98 -17.54 -10.76
CA LEU A 104 0.13 -17.12 -11.86
C LEU A 104 -0.17 -18.28 -12.83
N GLU A 105 0.85 -19.04 -13.23
CA GLU A 105 0.72 -20.20 -14.12
C GLU A 105 -0.08 -21.35 -13.49
N ARG A 106 -0.05 -21.45 -12.16
CA ARG A 106 -0.76 -22.45 -11.36
C ARG A 106 -2.16 -22.01 -10.93
N GLU A 107 -2.63 -20.85 -11.40
CA GLU A 107 -3.95 -20.31 -11.06
C GLU A 107 -4.17 -20.16 -9.54
N GLU A 108 -3.11 -19.86 -8.80
CA GLU A 108 -3.16 -19.72 -7.34
C GLU A 108 -3.66 -18.34 -6.89
N PHE A 109 -3.79 -17.39 -7.83
CA PHE A 109 -4.29 -16.05 -7.54
C PHE A 109 -5.80 -15.94 -7.74
N GLN A 110 -6.44 -15.15 -6.87
CA GLN A 110 -7.84 -14.78 -6.99
C GLN A 110 -8.02 -13.31 -6.65
N VAL A 111 -8.94 -12.62 -7.32
CA VAL A 111 -9.32 -11.24 -6.98
C VAL A 111 -10.56 -11.27 -6.09
N TYR A 112 -10.46 -10.63 -4.93
CA TYR A 112 -11.57 -10.40 -4.01
C TYR A 112 -11.98 -8.93 -4.13
N TYR A 113 -13.22 -8.62 -3.75
CA TYR A 113 -13.82 -7.31 -3.95
C TYR A 113 -14.35 -6.79 -2.63
N GLN A 114 -13.88 -5.63 -2.18
CA GLN A 114 -14.38 -4.98 -0.99
C GLN A 114 -15.32 -3.82 -1.37
N PRO A 115 -16.54 -3.74 -0.81
CA PRO A 115 -17.51 -2.74 -1.25
C PRO A 115 -17.16 -1.34 -0.73
N GLN A 116 -17.39 -0.35 -1.58
CA GLN A 116 -17.36 1.07 -1.26
C GLN A 116 -18.79 1.63 -1.19
N ILE A 117 -19.15 2.22 -0.06
CA ILE A 117 -20.49 2.79 0.19
C ILE A 117 -20.46 4.29 -0.03
N SER A 118 -21.43 4.82 -0.78
CA SER A 118 -21.72 6.25 -0.83
C SER A 118 -22.38 6.69 0.48
N LEU A 119 -21.78 7.67 1.15
CA LEU A 119 -22.35 8.24 2.38
C LEU A 119 -23.55 9.16 2.12
N GLU A 120 -23.74 9.61 0.88
CA GLU A 120 -24.95 10.34 0.48
C GLU A 120 -26.17 9.42 0.38
N THR A 121 -26.00 8.24 -0.23
CA THR A 121 -27.12 7.36 -0.59
C THR A 121 -27.23 6.10 0.26
N GLY A 122 -26.18 5.74 1.00
CA GLY A 122 -26.06 4.47 1.73
C GLY A 122 -25.86 3.26 0.80
N LYS A 123 -25.72 3.45 -0.51
CA LYS A 123 -25.62 2.35 -1.49
C LYS A 123 -24.18 1.99 -1.79
N ILE A 124 -23.96 0.74 -2.20
CA ILE A 124 -22.69 0.31 -2.79
C ILE A 124 -22.53 1.00 -4.16
N VAL A 125 -21.46 1.77 -4.33
CA VAL A 125 -21.17 2.54 -5.55
C VAL A 125 -19.91 2.08 -6.28
N GLY A 126 -19.12 1.21 -5.65
CA GLY A 126 -17.95 0.62 -6.25
C GLY A 126 -17.36 -0.50 -5.40
N ALA A 127 -16.24 -1.03 -5.86
CA ALA A 127 -15.44 -1.99 -5.11
C ALA A 127 -13.96 -1.77 -5.34
N GLU A 128 -13.15 -2.06 -4.33
CA GLU A 128 -11.71 -2.23 -4.49
C GLU A 128 -11.39 -3.69 -4.82
N ALA A 129 -10.61 -3.90 -5.88
CA ALA A 129 -10.08 -5.19 -6.30
C ALA A 129 -8.80 -5.53 -5.52
N LEU A 130 -8.87 -6.56 -4.71
CA LEU A 130 -7.83 -6.96 -3.77
C LEU A 130 -7.31 -8.35 -4.12
N LEU A 131 -6.03 -8.44 -4.45
CA LEU A 131 -5.37 -9.70 -4.77
C LEU A 131 -5.33 -10.63 -3.56
N ARG A 132 -5.58 -11.92 -3.79
CA ARG A 132 -5.45 -13.01 -2.83
C ARG A 132 -4.62 -14.12 -3.45
N TRP A 133 -3.77 -14.75 -2.65
CA TRP A 133 -2.95 -15.87 -3.07
C TRP A 133 -3.27 -17.10 -2.24
N HIS A 134 -3.82 -18.12 -2.91
CA HIS A 134 -4.15 -19.41 -2.35
C HIS A 134 -2.97 -20.37 -2.59
N HIS A 135 -2.01 -20.37 -1.67
CA HIS A 135 -0.88 -21.29 -1.73
C HIS A 135 -1.32 -22.71 -1.32
N PRO A 136 -0.90 -23.76 -2.05
CA PRO A 136 -1.36 -25.13 -1.81
C PRO A 136 -1.05 -25.64 -0.39
N GLU A 137 0.09 -25.24 0.17
CA GLU A 137 0.53 -25.70 1.50
C GLU A 137 0.26 -24.69 2.63
N LEU A 138 0.25 -23.38 2.32
CA LEU A 138 0.16 -22.32 3.33
C LEU A 138 -1.26 -21.75 3.45
N GLY A 139 -2.17 -22.20 2.58
CA GLY A 139 -3.50 -21.63 2.45
C GLY A 139 -3.46 -20.20 1.93
N LEU A 140 -4.33 -19.36 2.47
CA LEU A 140 -4.44 -17.96 2.05
C LEU A 140 -3.27 -17.12 2.59
N VAL A 141 -2.35 -16.74 1.70
CA VAL A 141 -1.21 -15.89 2.05
C VAL A 141 -1.63 -14.41 1.99
N PRO A 142 -1.41 -13.63 3.07
CA PRO A 142 -1.74 -12.20 3.07
C PRO A 142 -0.92 -11.38 2.05
N PRO A 143 -1.52 -10.39 1.37
CA PRO A 143 -0.81 -9.49 0.43
C PRO A 143 0.46 -8.87 1.00
N ALA A 144 0.43 -8.42 2.26
CA ALA A 144 1.59 -7.83 2.94
C ALA A 144 2.82 -8.75 2.99
N LYS A 145 2.66 -10.08 2.84
CA LYS A 145 3.78 -11.04 2.82
C LYS A 145 4.38 -11.26 1.43
N PHE A 146 3.60 -11.15 0.35
CA PHE A 146 4.05 -11.54 -0.98
C PHE A 146 4.12 -10.39 -1.99
N ILE A 147 3.40 -9.29 -1.78
CA ILE A 147 3.50 -8.09 -2.63
C ILE A 147 4.92 -7.50 -2.60
N PRO A 148 5.60 -7.34 -1.44
CA PRO A 148 6.98 -6.85 -1.43
C PRO A 148 7.92 -7.75 -2.25
N ILE A 149 7.74 -9.08 -2.16
CA ILE A 149 8.51 -10.06 -2.93
C ILE A 149 8.23 -9.93 -4.43
N ALA A 150 6.95 -9.79 -4.80
CA ALA A 150 6.53 -9.57 -6.17
C ALA A 150 7.16 -8.30 -6.74
N GLU A 151 7.18 -7.23 -5.94
CA GLU A 151 7.82 -5.98 -6.31
C GLU A 151 9.30 -6.22 -6.52
N GLU A 152 10.05 -6.63 -5.50
CA GLU A 152 11.50 -6.87 -5.52
C GLU A 152 11.96 -7.69 -6.74
N THR A 153 11.25 -8.78 -7.04
CA THR A 153 11.55 -9.71 -8.14
C THR A 153 11.04 -9.28 -9.51
N GLY A 154 10.20 -8.24 -9.57
CA GLY A 154 9.57 -7.77 -10.81
C GLY A 154 8.34 -8.57 -11.25
N LEU A 155 7.95 -9.62 -10.50
CA LEU A 155 6.72 -10.39 -10.74
C LEU A 155 5.46 -9.53 -10.57
N ILE A 156 5.54 -8.41 -9.85
CA ILE A 156 4.41 -7.46 -9.70
C ILE A 156 3.89 -6.95 -11.03
N LEU A 157 4.72 -6.93 -12.08
CA LEU A 157 4.33 -6.44 -13.40
C LEU A 157 3.30 -7.38 -14.04
N SER A 158 3.60 -8.68 -14.11
CA SER A 158 2.70 -9.67 -14.70
C SER A 158 1.49 -9.94 -13.80
N ILE A 159 1.70 -9.96 -12.48
CA ILE A 159 0.62 -10.10 -11.49
C ILE A 159 -0.35 -8.93 -11.61
N GLY A 160 0.15 -7.70 -11.65
CA GLY A 160 -0.70 -6.52 -11.70
C GLY A 160 -1.41 -6.34 -13.05
N GLU A 161 -0.81 -6.74 -14.17
CA GLU A 161 -1.49 -6.83 -15.47
C GLU A 161 -2.67 -7.81 -15.41
N TRP A 162 -2.44 -9.00 -14.81
CA TRP A 162 -3.50 -9.99 -14.61
C TRP A 162 -4.62 -9.46 -13.69
N VAL A 163 -4.28 -8.79 -12.57
CA VAL A 163 -5.27 -8.20 -11.66
C VAL A 163 -6.12 -7.15 -12.38
N LEU A 164 -5.50 -6.24 -13.15
CA LEU A 164 -6.21 -5.23 -13.94
C LEU A 164 -7.18 -5.87 -14.92
N GLN A 165 -6.73 -6.90 -15.64
CA GLN A 165 -7.58 -7.62 -16.59
C GLN A 165 -8.77 -8.29 -15.89
N GLN A 166 -8.54 -9.02 -14.79
CA GLN A 166 -9.61 -9.67 -14.02
C GLN A 166 -10.60 -8.67 -13.45
N ALA A 167 -10.12 -7.58 -12.86
CA ALA A 167 -10.95 -6.52 -12.30
C ALA A 167 -11.82 -5.86 -13.38
N CYS A 168 -11.23 -5.53 -14.55
CA CYS A 168 -11.97 -4.94 -15.66
C CYS A 168 -13.03 -5.88 -16.24
N GLN A 169 -12.69 -7.16 -16.42
CA GLN A 169 -13.64 -8.19 -16.86
C GLN A 169 -14.81 -8.32 -15.88
N GLN A 170 -14.51 -8.42 -14.59
CA GLN A 170 -15.54 -8.57 -13.57
C GLN A 170 -16.45 -7.34 -13.47
N ALA A 171 -15.88 -6.13 -13.56
CA ALA A 171 -16.65 -4.89 -13.58
C ALA A 171 -17.56 -4.80 -14.81
N LYS A 172 -17.09 -5.23 -15.99
CA LYS A 172 -17.94 -5.31 -17.18
C LYS A 172 -19.12 -6.26 -16.99
N LEU A 173 -18.88 -7.43 -16.38
CA LEU A 173 -19.96 -8.37 -16.07
C LEU A 173 -21.04 -7.72 -15.18
N TRP A 174 -20.63 -6.97 -14.15
CA TRP A 174 -21.59 -6.24 -13.31
C TRP A 174 -22.29 -5.09 -14.05
N GLN A 175 -21.62 -4.41 -14.98
CA GLN A 175 -22.28 -3.41 -15.85
C GLN A 175 -23.36 -4.06 -16.72
N ASN A 176 -23.09 -5.23 -17.29
CA ASN A 176 -24.06 -5.98 -18.08
C ASN A 176 -25.24 -6.52 -17.23
N ASP A 177 -25.01 -6.75 -15.93
CA ASP A 177 -26.04 -7.11 -14.96
C ASP A 177 -26.89 -5.91 -14.48
N GLY A 178 -26.63 -4.70 -14.98
CA GLY A 178 -27.42 -3.49 -14.70
C GLY A 178 -26.73 -2.47 -13.78
N PHE A 179 -25.53 -2.75 -13.27
CA PHE A 179 -24.75 -1.83 -12.45
C PHE A 179 -23.87 -0.92 -13.32
N THR A 180 -24.48 -0.17 -14.24
CA THR A 180 -23.81 0.55 -15.35
C THR A 180 -22.82 1.63 -14.93
N SER A 181 -22.94 2.18 -13.72
CA SER A 181 -22.03 3.19 -13.16
C SER A 181 -21.14 2.64 -12.04
N PHE A 182 -21.05 1.31 -11.90
CA PHE A 182 -20.29 0.69 -10.83
C PHE A 182 -18.79 0.85 -11.03
N ARG A 183 -18.12 1.45 -10.04
CA ARG A 183 -16.67 1.68 -10.07
C ARG A 183 -15.89 0.46 -9.60
N ILE A 184 -14.78 0.19 -10.26
CA ILE A 184 -13.79 -0.77 -9.81
C ILE A 184 -12.46 -0.05 -9.57
N ALA A 185 -11.97 -0.12 -8.35
CA ALA A 185 -10.68 0.44 -7.97
C ALA A 185 -9.61 -0.65 -7.99
N VAL A 186 -8.44 -0.35 -8.55
CA VAL A 186 -7.32 -1.29 -8.66
C VAL A 186 -6.03 -0.60 -8.21
N ASN A 187 -5.37 -1.24 -7.24
CA ASN A 187 -4.04 -0.85 -6.80
C ASN A 187 -3.01 -0.95 -7.92
N LEU A 188 -2.25 0.12 -8.14
CA LEU A 188 -1.20 0.20 -9.13
C LEU A 188 0.16 0.40 -8.46
N SER A 189 1.03 -0.60 -8.60
CA SER A 189 2.40 -0.48 -8.08
C SER A 189 3.21 0.56 -8.85
N GLY A 190 4.15 1.22 -8.15
CA GLY A 190 5.05 2.17 -8.79
C GLY A 190 5.92 1.56 -9.87
N ARG A 191 6.26 0.27 -9.75
CA ARG A 191 7.02 -0.45 -10.78
C ARG A 191 6.22 -0.60 -12.07
N GLN A 192 4.90 -0.83 -11.98
CA GLN A 192 4.02 -0.90 -13.15
C GLN A 192 3.81 0.48 -13.77
N PHE A 193 3.49 1.50 -12.96
CA PHE A 193 3.24 2.85 -13.45
C PHE A 193 4.42 3.43 -14.24
N ASN A 194 5.65 3.15 -13.79
CA ASN A 194 6.87 3.62 -14.45
C ASN A 194 7.25 2.84 -15.73
N LYS A 195 6.48 1.82 -16.14
CA LYS A 195 6.75 1.12 -17.41
C LYS A 195 6.32 1.95 -18.61
N PRO A 196 7.19 2.16 -19.61
CA PRO A 196 6.84 2.88 -20.84
C PRO A 196 5.60 2.31 -21.54
N GLU A 197 5.44 1.00 -21.50
CA GLU A 197 4.35 0.26 -22.15
C GLU A 197 3.04 0.22 -21.34
N PHE A 198 3.02 0.71 -20.09
CA PHE A 198 1.86 0.61 -19.20
C PHE A 198 0.59 1.20 -19.82
N TYR A 199 0.66 2.44 -20.31
CA TYR A 199 -0.49 3.12 -20.92
C TYR A 199 -1.09 2.30 -22.06
N HIS A 200 -0.25 1.81 -22.97
CA HIS A 200 -0.69 1.00 -24.12
C HIS A 200 -1.33 -0.32 -23.70
N ASN A 201 -0.74 -1.00 -22.71
CA ASN A 201 -1.29 -2.25 -22.20
C ASN A 201 -2.64 -2.03 -21.48
N LEU A 202 -2.75 -0.96 -20.69
CA LEU A 202 -4.01 -0.60 -20.05
C LEU A 202 -5.11 -0.31 -21.08
N VAL A 203 -4.81 0.45 -22.14
CA VAL A 203 -5.76 0.72 -23.23
C VAL A 203 -6.22 -0.58 -23.89
N LYS A 204 -5.31 -1.53 -24.15
CA LYS A 204 -5.68 -2.85 -24.70
C LYS A 204 -6.60 -3.63 -23.76
N ILE A 205 -6.34 -3.63 -22.46
CA ILE A 205 -7.19 -4.29 -21.47
C ILE A 205 -8.59 -3.66 -21.49
N LEU A 206 -8.66 -2.34 -21.41
CA LEU A 206 -9.92 -1.61 -21.42
C LEU A 206 -10.73 -1.85 -22.71
N GLN A 207 -10.07 -1.87 -23.87
CA GLN A 207 -10.71 -2.17 -25.15
C GLN A 207 -11.21 -3.61 -25.23
N SER A 208 -10.38 -4.58 -24.85
CA SER A 208 -10.72 -6.01 -24.92
C SER A 208 -11.80 -6.43 -23.92
N THR A 209 -11.89 -5.74 -22.79
CA THR A 209 -12.93 -5.97 -21.78
C THR A 209 -14.19 -5.13 -22.01
N GLU A 210 -14.14 -4.17 -22.94
CA GLU A 210 -15.21 -3.20 -23.21
C GLU A 210 -15.71 -2.49 -21.95
N LEU A 211 -14.86 -2.34 -20.94
CA LEU A 211 -15.20 -1.62 -19.71
C LEU A 211 -15.42 -0.15 -20.02
N THR A 212 -16.39 0.47 -19.38
CA THR A 212 -16.54 1.93 -19.44
C THR A 212 -15.34 2.59 -18.73
N TYR A 213 -14.53 3.40 -19.42
CA TYR A 213 -13.25 3.85 -18.87
C TYR A 213 -13.39 4.64 -17.55
N ARG A 214 -14.40 5.52 -17.46
CA ARG A 214 -14.71 6.31 -16.25
C ARG A 214 -15.09 5.50 -15.02
N THR A 215 -15.29 4.19 -15.15
CA THR A 215 -15.61 3.32 -14.02
C THR A 215 -14.40 2.55 -13.52
N LEU A 216 -13.22 2.74 -14.12
CA LEU A 216 -11.96 2.25 -13.57
C LEU A 216 -11.29 3.38 -12.77
N GLU A 217 -11.04 3.10 -11.50
CA GLU A 217 -10.25 3.92 -10.58
C GLU A 217 -8.89 3.26 -10.40
N LEU A 218 -7.79 3.99 -10.64
CA LEU A 218 -6.44 3.52 -10.37
C LEU A 218 -5.93 4.13 -9.06
N GLU A 219 -5.53 3.29 -8.13
CA GLU A 219 -5.06 3.70 -6.81
C GLU A 219 -3.52 3.67 -6.80
N LEU A 220 -2.90 4.81 -6.49
CA LEU A 220 -1.44 4.94 -6.41
C LEU A 220 -1.03 5.40 -5.02
N THR A 221 -0.01 4.78 -4.46
CA THR A 221 0.59 5.26 -3.22
C THR A 221 1.38 6.55 -3.44
N GLU A 222 1.45 7.38 -2.40
CA GLU A 222 2.20 8.64 -2.40
C GLU A 222 3.66 8.48 -2.85
N SER A 223 4.32 7.40 -2.43
CA SER A 223 5.75 7.14 -2.67
C SER A 223 6.13 7.08 -4.16
N ILE A 224 5.17 6.77 -5.04
CA ILE A 224 5.37 6.65 -6.49
C ILE A 224 5.64 8.03 -7.11
N LEU A 225 5.08 9.08 -6.52
CA LEU A 225 4.99 10.42 -7.10
C LEU A 225 6.26 11.27 -6.90
N VAL A 226 7.08 10.90 -5.91
CA VAL A 226 8.24 11.69 -5.46
C VAL A 226 9.49 11.45 -6.31
N LYS A 227 9.61 10.29 -6.98
CA LYS A 227 10.85 9.94 -7.71
C LYS A 227 11.05 10.69 -9.02
N ASN A 228 9.98 11.06 -9.74
CA ASN A 228 10.06 11.79 -11.01
C ASN A 228 8.75 12.54 -11.31
N THR A 229 8.56 13.66 -10.62
CA THR A 229 7.30 14.40 -10.56
C THR A 229 6.77 14.82 -11.94
N GLU A 230 7.58 15.41 -12.81
CA GLU A 230 7.11 15.87 -14.14
C GLU A 230 6.64 14.71 -15.03
N THR A 231 7.37 13.60 -15.01
CA THR A 231 7.01 12.43 -15.82
C THR A 231 5.73 11.78 -15.30
N ALA A 232 5.61 11.66 -13.98
CA ALA A 232 4.40 11.15 -13.34
C ALA A 232 3.18 12.04 -13.65
N ILE A 233 3.31 13.37 -13.57
CA ILE A 233 2.23 14.31 -13.92
C ILE A 233 1.80 14.12 -15.37
N ARG A 234 2.73 13.99 -16.34
CA ARG A 234 2.38 13.76 -17.74
C ARG A 234 1.60 12.46 -17.93
N GLN A 235 2.10 11.36 -17.38
CA GLN A 235 1.44 10.05 -17.48
C GLN A 235 0.05 10.05 -16.82
N LEU A 236 -0.09 10.66 -15.65
CA LEU A 236 -1.40 10.78 -14.99
C LEU A 236 -2.38 11.61 -15.82
N ASN A 237 -1.93 12.71 -16.45
CA ASN A 237 -2.77 13.48 -17.37
C ASN A 237 -3.20 12.67 -18.60
N GLU A 238 -2.33 11.80 -19.14
CA GLU A 238 -2.72 10.89 -20.23
C GLU A 238 -3.83 9.92 -19.80
N LEU A 239 -3.70 9.33 -18.60
CA LEU A 239 -4.73 8.45 -18.03
C LEU A 239 -6.05 9.21 -17.75
N LYS A 240 -5.98 10.46 -17.29
CA LYS A 240 -7.13 11.33 -17.09
C LYS A 240 -7.81 11.69 -18.41
N ASN A 241 -7.05 11.98 -19.45
CA ASN A 241 -7.58 12.27 -20.79
C ASN A 241 -8.25 11.04 -21.44
N LEU A 242 -7.82 9.84 -21.05
CA LEU A 242 -8.52 8.59 -21.39
C LEU A 242 -9.89 8.51 -20.69
N GLY A 243 -10.07 9.22 -19.57
CA GLY A 243 -11.30 9.29 -18.80
C GLY A 243 -11.30 8.45 -17.54
N LEU A 244 -10.13 8.00 -17.06
CA LEU A 244 -10.01 7.23 -15.82
C LEU A 244 -10.14 8.12 -14.57
N GLU A 245 -10.53 7.52 -13.45
CA GLU A 245 -10.41 8.13 -12.12
C GLU A 245 -9.04 7.76 -11.52
N ILE A 246 -8.36 8.71 -10.91
CA ILE A 246 -7.07 8.50 -10.25
C ILE A 246 -7.22 8.81 -8.77
N ALA A 247 -6.89 7.83 -7.93
CA ALA A 247 -6.90 7.94 -6.49
C ALA A 247 -5.48 7.98 -5.92
N ILE A 248 -5.25 8.82 -4.91
CA ILE A 248 -4.08 8.72 -4.05
C ILE A 248 -4.42 7.86 -2.84
N ASP A 249 -3.66 6.79 -2.67
CA ASP A 249 -3.80 5.80 -1.61
C ASP A 249 -2.84 6.04 -0.44
N ASP A 250 -3.18 5.48 0.73
CA ASP A 250 -2.42 5.57 1.98
C ASP A 250 -2.05 7.01 2.42
N PHE A 251 -2.90 7.99 2.09
CA PHE A 251 -2.56 9.41 2.28
C PHE A 251 -2.29 9.76 3.75
N GLY A 252 -1.16 10.43 4.00
CA GLY A 252 -0.74 10.91 5.32
C GLY A 252 0.25 10.00 6.05
N THR A 253 0.55 8.81 5.52
CA THR A 253 1.55 7.89 6.10
C THR A 253 2.98 8.19 5.61
N GLY A 254 3.13 9.00 4.55
CA GLY A 254 4.41 9.39 3.95
C GLY A 254 4.75 10.89 4.08
N TYR A 255 5.83 11.30 3.41
CA TYR A 255 6.28 12.69 3.32
C TYR A 255 5.53 13.44 2.21
N SER A 256 4.21 13.61 2.38
CA SER A 256 3.40 14.37 1.43
C SER A 256 3.73 15.85 1.57
N SER A 257 4.44 16.43 0.59
CA SER A 257 4.37 17.87 0.44
C SER A 257 3.00 18.22 -0.14
N LEU A 258 2.20 19.00 0.61
CA LEU A 258 0.95 19.61 0.15
C LEU A 258 1.08 20.26 -1.25
N SER A 259 2.28 20.75 -1.57
CA SER A 259 2.59 21.35 -2.87
C SER A 259 2.44 20.37 -4.04
N TYR A 260 2.64 19.07 -3.82
CA TYR A 260 2.49 18.04 -4.85
C TYR A 260 1.02 17.72 -5.08
N LEU A 261 0.22 17.59 -4.01
CA LEU A 261 -1.20 17.26 -4.15
C LEU A 261 -1.95 18.27 -5.03
N GLN A 262 -1.55 19.55 -4.99
CA GLN A 262 -2.12 20.59 -5.84
C GLN A 262 -1.75 20.45 -7.33
N GLN A 263 -0.61 19.84 -7.64
CA GLN A 263 -0.09 19.73 -9.01
C GLN A 263 -0.56 18.46 -9.72
N PHE A 264 -0.82 17.39 -8.96
CA PHE A 264 -1.24 16.11 -9.51
C PHE A 264 -2.74 16.10 -9.84
N PRO A 265 -3.15 15.49 -10.96
CA PRO A 265 -4.54 15.48 -11.40
C PRO A 265 -5.32 14.34 -10.72
N PHE A 266 -5.30 14.28 -9.39
CA PHE A 266 -6.07 13.32 -8.60
C PHE A 266 -7.56 13.68 -8.60
N ASP A 267 -8.42 12.65 -8.54
CA ASP A 267 -9.86 12.78 -8.35
C ASP A 267 -10.27 12.41 -6.93
N VAL A 268 -9.55 11.46 -6.33
CA VAL A 268 -9.92 10.79 -5.10
C VAL A 268 -8.74 10.80 -4.13
N LEU A 269 -9.02 11.07 -2.86
CA LEU A 269 -8.08 10.88 -1.76
C LEU A 269 -8.62 9.82 -0.81
N LYS A 270 -7.82 8.77 -0.60
CA LYS A 270 -8.12 7.67 0.32
C LYS A 270 -7.46 7.97 1.68
N ILE A 271 -8.28 8.10 2.72
CA ILE A 271 -7.81 8.32 4.09
C ILE A 271 -7.46 6.96 4.68
N ASP A 272 -6.16 6.74 4.91
CA ASP A 272 -5.65 5.48 5.44
C ASP A 272 -6.31 5.10 6.78
N GLN A 273 -6.47 3.80 6.98
CA GLN A 273 -7.03 3.21 8.20
C GLN A 273 -6.31 3.67 9.48
N CYS A 274 -5.01 4.01 9.43
CA CYS A 274 -4.29 4.47 10.61
C CYS A 274 -4.85 5.79 11.16
N PHE A 275 -5.50 6.60 10.31
CA PHE A 275 -6.16 7.85 10.68
C PHE A 275 -7.63 7.65 11.08
N VAL A 276 -8.27 6.57 10.62
CA VAL A 276 -9.67 6.27 10.93
C VAL A 276 -9.81 5.43 12.20
N ARG A 277 -8.88 4.48 12.43
CA ARG A 277 -8.97 3.50 13.50
C ARG A 277 -8.90 4.11 14.90
N ASN A 278 -9.91 3.84 15.72
CA ASN A 278 -10.09 4.38 17.08
C ASN A 278 -10.14 5.92 17.14
N ILE A 279 -10.60 6.58 16.07
CA ILE A 279 -10.57 8.05 15.95
C ILE A 279 -11.31 8.78 17.08
N VAL A 280 -12.39 8.20 17.60
CA VAL A 280 -13.22 8.80 18.66
C VAL A 280 -12.48 8.89 20.01
N HIS A 281 -11.47 8.04 20.22
CA HIS A 281 -10.68 8.01 21.45
C HIS A 281 -9.31 8.70 21.34
N LYS A 282 -9.00 9.26 20.17
CA LYS A 282 -7.68 9.84 19.88
C LYS A 282 -7.84 11.26 19.32
N PRO A 283 -7.87 12.30 20.20
CA PRO A 283 -8.17 13.67 19.77
C PRO A 283 -7.17 14.22 18.75
N ASN A 284 -5.88 13.87 18.85
CA ASN A 284 -4.87 14.27 17.87
C ASN A 284 -5.13 13.64 16.49
N GLN A 285 -5.47 12.36 16.47
CA GLN A 285 -5.80 11.65 15.23
C GLN A 285 -7.08 12.23 14.61
N ALA A 286 -8.11 12.48 15.41
CA ALA A 286 -9.33 13.14 14.97
C ALA A 286 -9.06 14.54 14.38
N ALA A 287 -8.15 15.31 14.97
CA ALA A 287 -7.76 16.62 14.43
C ALA A 287 -7.05 16.50 13.08
N ILE A 288 -6.14 15.53 12.93
CA ILE A 288 -5.45 15.26 11.66
C ILE A 288 -6.44 14.82 10.58
N THR A 289 -7.32 13.86 10.87
CA THR A 289 -8.33 13.39 9.92
C THR A 289 -9.26 14.53 9.48
N LYS A 290 -9.67 15.42 10.39
CA LYS A 290 -10.45 16.63 10.03
C LYS A 290 -9.68 17.55 9.08
N ALA A 291 -8.39 17.75 9.33
CA ALA A 291 -7.54 18.57 8.47
C ALA A 291 -7.42 17.96 7.07
N ILE A 292 -7.22 16.63 6.97
CA ILE A 292 -7.18 15.90 5.70
C ILE A 292 -8.51 16.05 4.94
N ILE A 293 -9.65 15.85 5.62
CA ILE A 293 -10.98 16.00 5.02
C ILE A 293 -11.18 17.42 4.49
N GLN A 294 -10.81 18.44 5.28
CA GLN A 294 -10.98 19.82 4.87
C GLN A 294 -10.08 20.19 3.69
N MET A 295 -8.84 19.71 3.69
CA MET A 295 -7.87 19.91 2.62
C MET A 295 -8.37 19.30 1.31
N ALA A 296 -8.81 18.04 1.32
CA ALA A 296 -9.31 17.35 0.13
C ALA A 296 -10.51 18.10 -0.48
N LYS A 297 -11.45 18.58 0.35
CA LYS A 297 -12.57 19.41 -0.10
C LYS A 297 -12.11 20.73 -0.72
N SER A 298 -11.13 21.40 -0.12
CA SER A 298 -10.56 22.63 -0.68
C SER A 298 -9.86 22.42 -2.02
N LEU A 299 -9.40 21.19 -2.30
CA LEU A 299 -8.81 20.79 -3.58
C LEU A 299 -9.81 20.12 -4.54
N ASN A 300 -11.10 20.10 -4.19
CA ASN A 300 -12.18 19.45 -4.93
C ASN A 300 -11.95 17.94 -5.19
N LEU A 301 -11.27 17.26 -4.27
CA LEU A 301 -11.08 15.82 -4.30
C LEU A 301 -12.25 15.10 -3.62
N GLN A 302 -12.69 13.99 -4.20
CA GLN A 302 -13.58 13.06 -3.53
C GLN A 302 -12.83 12.34 -2.41
N LEU A 303 -13.50 12.09 -1.29
CA LEU A 303 -12.94 11.45 -0.12
C LEU A 303 -13.50 10.05 0.06
N ILE A 304 -12.62 9.09 0.26
CA ILE A 304 -12.97 7.77 0.78
C ILE A 304 -12.23 7.51 2.08
N ALA A 305 -12.97 7.12 3.12
CA ALA A 305 -12.38 6.71 4.40
C ALA A 305 -12.25 5.18 4.42
N GLU A 306 -11.06 4.70 4.75
CA GLU A 306 -10.74 3.27 4.73
C GLU A 306 -10.63 2.67 6.12
N GLY A 307 -10.79 1.34 6.20
CA GLY A 307 -10.63 0.61 7.44
C GLY A 307 -11.62 0.98 8.53
N VAL A 308 -12.84 1.41 8.18
CA VAL A 308 -13.90 1.64 9.19
C VAL A 308 -14.36 0.29 9.77
N GLU A 309 -14.20 0.12 11.09
CA GLU A 309 -14.51 -1.13 11.79
C GLU A 309 -15.66 -0.98 12.80
N THR A 310 -15.95 0.24 13.26
CA THR A 310 -16.95 0.51 14.30
C THR A 310 -18.00 1.55 13.88
N GLN A 311 -19.18 1.50 14.49
CA GLN A 311 -20.25 2.48 14.26
C GLN A 311 -19.83 3.90 14.67
N GLU A 312 -18.97 4.02 15.68
CA GLU A 312 -18.46 5.30 16.19
C GLU A 312 -17.51 5.96 15.16
N GLU A 313 -16.62 5.19 14.56
CA GLU A 313 -15.78 5.63 13.43
C GLU A 313 -16.65 6.03 12.24
N PHE A 314 -17.64 5.21 11.89
CA PHE A 314 -18.58 5.52 10.80
C PHE A 314 -19.30 6.85 11.05
N ALA A 315 -19.87 7.04 12.24
CA ALA A 315 -20.58 8.27 12.61
C ALA A 315 -19.66 9.50 12.56
N PHE A 316 -18.41 9.35 13.00
CA PHE A 316 -17.41 10.41 12.87
C PHE A 316 -17.20 10.78 11.40
N ILE A 317 -16.89 9.82 10.54
CA ILE A 317 -16.63 10.04 9.12
C ILE A 317 -17.86 10.65 8.41
N TYR A 318 -19.05 10.13 8.71
CA TYR A 318 -20.31 10.64 8.18
C TYR A 318 -20.58 12.10 8.58
N SER A 319 -20.43 12.44 9.87
CA SER A 319 -20.64 13.80 10.38
C SER A 319 -19.68 14.84 9.77
N HIS A 320 -18.50 14.41 9.32
CA HIS A 320 -17.52 15.25 8.64
C HIS A 320 -17.70 15.28 7.12
N LYS A 321 -18.81 14.70 6.60
CA LYS A 321 -19.19 14.73 5.19
C LYS A 321 -18.09 14.20 4.26
N CYS A 322 -17.58 13.00 4.54
CA CYS A 322 -16.85 12.24 3.52
C CYS A 322 -17.82 11.72 2.45
N ASP A 323 -17.33 11.42 1.25
CA ASP A 323 -18.17 11.01 0.12
C ASP A 323 -18.42 9.50 0.12
N ARG A 324 -17.36 8.72 0.40
CA ARG A 324 -17.38 7.26 0.42
C ARG A 324 -16.75 6.69 1.68
N VAL A 325 -17.10 5.45 1.99
CA VAL A 325 -16.49 4.67 3.08
C VAL A 325 -16.31 3.22 2.69
N GLN A 326 -15.23 2.63 3.19
CA GLN A 326 -14.86 1.24 3.04
C GLN A 326 -14.33 0.69 4.37
N GLY A 327 -14.66 -0.57 4.67
CA GLY A 327 -14.14 -1.21 5.88
C GLY A 327 -14.90 -2.46 6.31
N HIS A 328 -14.37 -3.14 7.32
CA HIS A 328 -14.92 -4.39 7.85
C HIS A 328 -16.29 -4.23 8.51
N LEU A 329 -16.63 -3.02 8.95
CA LEU A 329 -17.99 -2.71 9.43
C LEU A 329 -19.04 -2.98 8.34
N ILE A 330 -18.69 -2.74 7.08
CA ILE A 330 -19.57 -2.91 5.92
C ILE A 330 -19.48 -4.36 5.45
N SER A 331 -18.29 -4.77 5.05
CA SER A 331 -17.98 -6.13 4.63
C SER A 331 -16.47 -6.32 4.54
N ARG A 332 -16.03 -7.55 4.76
CA ARG A 332 -14.71 -7.99 4.29
C ARG A 332 -14.70 -8.07 2.76
N ALA A 333 -13.52 -8.15 2.17
CA ALA A 333 -13.39 -8.46 0.75
C ALA A 333 -13.99 -9.84 0.46
N LEU A 334 -14.75 -9.96 -0.62
CA LEU A 334 -15.49 -11.18 -0.99
C LEU A 334 -15.09 -11.68 -2.38
N PRO A 335 -15.13 -12.99 -2.67
CA PRO A 335 -15.08 -13.51 -4.03
C PRO A 335 -16.21 -12.93 -4.89
N ALA A 336 -16.02 -12.84 -6.21
CA ALA A 336 -17.01 -12.26 -7.13
C ALA A 336 -18.45 -12.82 -6.99
N PRO A 337 -18.68 -14.14 -6.84
CA PRO A 337 -20.04 -14.67 -6.68
C PRO A 337 -20.72 -14.22 -5.38
N GLU A 338 -19.96 -14.09 -4.29
CA GLU A 338 -20.43 -13.55 -3.01
C GLU A 338 -20.70 -12.06 -3.09
N PHE A 339 -19.79 -11.31 -3.73
CA PHE A 339 -19.96 -9.89 -3.95
C PHE A 339 -21.20 -9.59 -4.80
N LYS A 340 -21.46 -10.36 -5.87
CA LYS A 340 -22.68 -10.21 -6.69
C LYS A 340 -23.96 -10.44 -5.88
N ARG A 341 -23.96 -11.40 -4.94
CA ARG A 341 -25.10 -11.60 -4.02
C ARG A 341 -25.31 -10.38 -3.11
N LEU A 342 -24.22 -9.80 -2.61
CA LEU A 342 -24.27 -8.57 -1.82
C LEU A 342 -24.86 -7.40 -2.64
N LEU A 343 -24.40 -7.20 -3.88
CA LEU A 343 -24.94 -6.17 -4.79
C LEU A 343 -26.45 -6.33 -5.01
N ASN A 344 -26.90 -7.55 -5.28
CA ASN A 344 -28.31 -7.84 -5.57
C ASN A 344 -29.22 -7.75 -4.34
N SER A 345 -28.67 -7.83 -3.12
CA SER A 345 -29.47 -7.74 -1.90
C SER A 345 -30.17 -6.38 -1.77
N GLY A 346 -29.64 -5.33 -2.42
CA GLY A 346 -30.18 -3.98 -2.34
C GLY A 346 -30.11 -3.35 -0.93
N ILE A 347 -29.49 -4.05 0.03
CA ILE A 347 -29.34 -3.57 1.41
C ILE A 347 -28.33 -2.42 1.38
N GLY A 348 -28.84 -1.20 1.48
CA GLY A 348 -28.01 -0.04 1.78
C GLY A 348 -27.49 -0.12 3.21
N PHE A 349 -26.26 0.34 3.43
CA PHE A 349 -25.73 0.47 4.78
C PHE A 349 -26.54 1.56 5.50
N PRO A 350 -27.11 1.29 6.70
CA PRO A 350 -27.97 2.24 7.38
C PRO A 350 -27.16 3.50 7.73
N LEU A 351 -27.58 4.65 7.20
CA LEU A 351 -26.96 5.93 7.53
C LEU A 351 -27.47 6.44 8.89
N PRO A 352 -26.59 7.04 9.73
CA PRO A 352 -27.00 7.70 10.97
C PRO A 352 -28.07 8.75 10.70
N GLN A 353 -29.08 8.83 11.56
CA GLN A 353 -30.01 9.96 11.52
C GLN A 353 -29.27 11.20 11.99
N VAL A 354 -29.11 12.18 11.09
CA VAL A 354 -28.63 13.52 11.46
C VAL A 354 -29.77 14.21 12.20
N ASN A 355 -29.60 14.42 13.51
CA ASN A 355 -30.46 15.32 14.29
C ASN A 355 -30.00 16.77 14.15
#